data_AF-A0A673GYJ2-F1
#
_entry.id   AF-A0A673GYJ2-F1
#
_cell.length_a   1.000
_cell.length_b   1.000
_cell.length_c   1.000
_cell.angle_alpha   90.00
_cell.angle_beta   90.00
_cell.angle_gamma   90.00
#
_symmetry.space_group_name_H-M   'P 1'
#
loop_
_entity.id
_entity.type
_entity.pdbx_description
1 polymer ?
#
loop_
_entity_poly.entity_id
_entity_poly.type
_entity_poly.pdbx_seq_one_letter_code
_entity_poly.pdbx_strand_id
1 'polypeptide(L)'
;MNSSPLPNGRLLPDSQSWNSSGSEEDLDVEPGLGPHGGVAEFGGVLSKWTNYIHGWQDRWVVLKNNTLSYYKSQDEREYGCRGSLCLSKAVITPHEFDECRLDISVNDSVWYLRAQDPEHRNQWIDSIEQHRVTTSGYSATSTSSFKKGHSLREKLSEMETFRDILCRQVDTLQKYFDGCADAVTKDELQRDKIVEDDEDGFPTTRSNGEFLHNNNGSKEKCNHKGINGIDFKGEAITFKATTAGILATLSHCIDLMVKREDSWQKRLDKEMEKRRRMEEAYKSALSELKKKSHFGGPDYEEGPNSLINEDEFFDAVEAALDRHDKIEEQSQCEKSRIQRSSSVPSGDVYSRVGSHRFAEKVYRREVEENGIVLDPLKATHCVKGVTGHEVCHYFWDTDVRNDWETTVENFNIVETLSDNAIIIYQTHKRVWPASQRDVLYLSAIRKIMANNENDPDTWLVCNFSVEHENAQPNNRCVRAKINVAMICQTLVSPPEGDKEISRDNILCKITYVANVNPGGWAPASVLRAVAKREYPKFLKRFTSYVQEKTAGKPILF
;
A
#
# COMPACT_ATOMS: atom_id res chain seq x y z
N MET A 1 5.95 -66.77 41.43
CA MET A 1 4.94 -67.58 42.12
C MET A 1 3.73 -66.66 42.31
N ASN A 2 2.72 -66.71 41.44
CA ASN A 2 1.69 -67.75 41.28
C ASN A 2 0.63 -67.64 42.39
N SER A 3 -0.68 -67.50 42.13
CA SER A 3 -1.42 -67.35 40.86
C SER A 3 -2.78 -66.66 41.09
N SER A 4 -3.42 -66.19 40.02
CA SER A 4 -4.81 -65.66 39.99
C SER A 4 -5.88 -66.76 40.26
N PRO A 5 -7.17 -66.41 40.44
CA PRO A 5 -8.04 -66.30 39.25
C PRO A 5 -9.11 -65.18 39.25
N LEU A 6 -9.66 -64.98 38.04
CA LEU A 6 -10.82 -64.17 37.64
C LEU A 6 -12.07 -65.10 37.48
N PRO A 7 -13.33 -64.73 37.06
CA PRO A 7 -13.61 -63.90 35.86
C PRO A 7 -14.99 -63.17 35.71
N ASN A 8 -15.18 -62.64 34.49
CA ASN A 8 -16.40 -62.20 33.77
C ASN A 8 -16.80 -60.70 33.88
N GLY A 9 -17.02 -59.97 32.77
CA GLY A 9 -16.95 -60.41 31.36
C GLY A 9 -17.00 -59.34 30.25
N ARG A 10 -16.95 -59.86 29.01
CA ARG A 10 -16.82 -59.29 27.64
C ARG A 10 -17.67 -58.03 27.31
N LEU A 11 -17.37 -57.19 26.29
CA LEU A 11 -17.02 -57.49 24.87
C LEU A 11 -15.98 -56.55 24.20
N LEU A 12 -15.52 -56.99 23.00
CA LEU A 12 -14.59 -56.38 22.01
C LEU A 12 -15.38 -55.99 20.72
N PRO A 13 -14.81 -55.56 19.56
CA PRO A 13 -13.41 -55.25 19.12
C PRO A 13 -13.27 -53.79 18.58
N ASP A 14 -12.22 -53.22 17.93
CA ASP A 14 -10.77 -53.48 17.68
C ASP A 14 -10.08 -52.08 17.44
N SER A 15 -8.80 -51.80 17.11
CA SER A 15 -7.71 -52.39 16.28
C SER A 15 -7.87 -52.20 14.74
N GLN A 16 -6.83 -52.00 13.89
CA GLN A 16 -5.37 -52.16 14.04
C GLN A 16 -4.52 -51.20 13.14
N SER A 17 -3.21 -51.08 13.42
CA SER A 17 -2.19 -50.44 12.55
C SER A 17 -1.00 -51.38 12.29
N TRP A 18 -0.28 -51.21 11.17
CA TRP A 18 0.90 -52.01 10.80
C TRP A 18 1.99 -51.16 10.13
N ASN A 19 3.25 -51.46 10.46
CA ASN A 19 4.46 -51.01 9.76
C ASN A 19 5.10 -52.22 9.05
N SER A 20 5.85 -52.01 7.95
CA SER A 20 7.26 -52.46 7.80
C SER A 20 7.80 -52.42 6.37
N SER A 21 9.12 -52.19 6.28
CA SER A 21 10.02 -52.47 5.15
C SER A 21 9.87 -51.63 3.87
N GLY A 22 10.99 -51.43 3.19
CA GLY A 22 11.08 -50.81 1.87
C GLY A 22 11.91 -51.68 0.90
N SER A 23 12.15 -51.14 -0.29
CA SER A 23 12.97 -51.72 -1.36
C SER A 23 13.46 -50.60 -2.28
N GLU A 24 14.74 -50.63 -2.64
CA GLU A 24 15.34 -49.75 -3.66
C GLU A 24 15.21 -50.41 -5.05
N GLU A 25 14.57 -49.76 -6.01
CA GLU A 25 14.75 -50.02 -7.45
C GLU A 25 14.60 -48.70 -8.23
N ASP A 26 15.68 -48.23 -8.86
CA ASP A 26 15.67 -47.12 -9.82
C ASP A 26 15.22 -47.61 -11.21
N LEU A 27 14.28 -46.91 -11.86
CA LEU A 27 14.14 -46.90 -13.32
C LEU A 27 13.58 -45.54 -13.81
N ASP A 28 14.17 -45.00 -14.87
CA ASP A 28 13.84 -43.69 -15.45
C ASP A 28 12.45 -43.61 -16.10
N VAL A 29 11.79 -42.46 -15.94
CA VAL A 29 10.67 -42.00 -16.79
C VAL A 29 10.80 -40.50 -17.06
N GLU A 30 10.81 -40.09 -18.33
CA GLU A 30 10.93 -38.69 -18.73
C GLU A 30 9.72 -37.81 -18.29
N PRO A 31 9.93 -36.51 -18.00
CA PRO A 31 8.85 -35.58 -17.67
C PRO A 31 8.05 -35.17 -18.92
N GLY A 32 6.83 -35.69 -19.04
CA GLY A 32 5.90 -35.34 -20.13
C GLY A 32 5.50 -33.86 -20.15
N LEU A 33 5.66 -33.21 -21.31
CA LEU A 33 5.38 -31.78 -21.52
C LEU A 33 3.89 -31.42 -21.42
N GLY A 34 3.55 -30.57 -20.43
CA GLY A 34 2.24 -29.93 -20.31
C GLY A 34 2.17 -28.56 -21.03
N PRO A 35 1.05 -28.19 -21.68
CA PRO A 35 1.00 -27.10 -22.66
C PRO A 35 0.83 -25.68 -22.08
N HIS A 36 1.51 -25.34 -20.97
CA HIS A 36 1.66 -23.94 -20.50
C HIS A 36 3.07 -23.73 -19.93
N GLY A 37 3.93 -23.05 -20.69
CA GLY A 37 5.34 -22.78 -20.34
C GLY A 37 5.54 -21.70 -19.27
N GLY A 38 4.96 -21.88 -18.08
CA GLY A 38 5.28 -21.13 -16.87
C GLY A 38 6.25 -21.90 -15.99
N VAL A 39 7.16 -21.20 -15.30
CA VAL A 39 8.04 -21.81 -14.29
C VAL A 39 7.18 -22.33 -13.12
N ALA A 40 7.54 -23.49 -12.57
CA ALA A 40 6.78 -24.14 -11.51
C ALA A 40 6.73 -23.31 -10.21
N GLU A 41 5.62 -23.42 -9.47
CA GLU A 41 5.48 -22.78 -8.16
C GLU A 41 6.45 -23.40 -7.16
N PHE A 42 7.42 -22.61 -6.68
CA PHE A 42 8.39 -23.01 -5.66
C PHE A 42 7.98 -22.42 -4.31
N GLY A 43 8.15 -23.16 -3.22
CA GLY A 43 7.73 -22.68 -1.91
C GLY A 43 8.23 -23.53 -0.75
N GLY A 44 8.32 -22.91 0.43
CA GLY A 44 8.89 -23.51 1.63
C GLY A 44 8.90 -22.54 2.81
N VAL A 45 9.42 -22.98 3.94
CA VAL A 45 9.63 -22.11 5.11
C VAL A 45 10.97 -21.38 4.99
N LEU A 46 10.95 -20.07 5.22
CA LEU A 46 12.14 -19.25 5.46
C LEU A 46 11.94 -18.44 6.74
N SER A 47 12.99 -18.32 7.56
CA SER A 47 12.99 -17.37 8.66
C SER A 47 13.17 -15.97 8.06
N LYS A 48 12.13 -15.14 8.07
CA LYS A 48 12.17 -13.75 7.58
C LYS A 48 12.47 -12.81 8.75
N TRP A 49 13.33 -11.80 8.56
CA TRP A 49 13.43 -10.71 9.52
C TRP A 49 12.16 -9.86 9.46
N THR A 50 11.53 -9.66 10.61
CA THR A 50 10.27 -8.90 10.73
C THR A 50 10.51 -7.52 11.32
N ASN A 51 11.10 -7.43 12.50
CA ASN A 51 11.54 -6.17 13.15
C ASN A 51 12.51 -6.48 14.30
N TYR A 52 13.05 -5.44 14.96
CA TYR A 52 13.98 -5.59 16.09
C TYR A 52 13.38 -6.25 17.36
N ILE A 53 12.07 -6.48 17.44
CA ILE A 53 11.38 -7.02 18.63
C ILE A 53 11.12 -8.52 18.48
N HIS A 54 10.73 -8.97 17.29
CA HIS A 54 10.48 -10.38 16.98
C HIS A 54 11.65 -11.05 16.22
N GLY A 55 12.56 -10.24 15.67
CA GLY A 55 13.74 -10.68 14.94
C GLY A 55 13.40 -11.54 13.73
N TRP A 56 14.09 -12.68 13.63
CA TRP A 56 13.84 -13.72 12.66
C TRP A 56 12.58 -14.50 13.04
N GLN A 57 11.68 -14.69 12.08
CA GLN A 57 10.39 -15.33 12.27
C GLN A 57 10.07 -16.21 11.06
N ASP A 58 9.70 -17.47 11.30
CA ASP A 58 9.39 -18.41 10.22
C ASP A 58 8.13 -18.00 9.46
N ARG A 59 8.24 -17.97 8.13
CA ARG A 59 7.16 -17.62 7.20
C ARG A 59 7.13 -18.63 6.07
N TRP A 60 5.92 -18.97 5.64
CA TRP A 60 5.74 -19.75 4.42
C TRP A 60 5.89 -18.80 3.23
N VAL A 61 6.93 -19.03 2.41
CA VAL A 61 7.26 -18.21 1.24
C VAL A 61 6.89 -18.98 -0.02
N VAL A 62 6.33 -18.29 -1.01
CA VAL A 62 5.90 -18.84 -2.30
C VAL A 62 6.40 -17.94 -3.43
N LEU A 63 7.09 -18.55 -4.38
CA LEU A 63 7.56 -17.96 -5.62
C LEU A 63 6.69 -18.44 -6.78
N LYS A 64 6.01 -17.51 -7.46
CA LYS A 64 5.12 -17.82 -8.58
C LYS A 64 5.00 -16.61 -9.51
N ASN A 65 4.98 -16.83 -10.83
CA ASN A 65 4.70 -15.78 -11.84
C ASN A 65 5.52 -14.49 -11.61
N ASN A 66 6.85 -14.62 -11.44
CA ASN A 66 7.77 -13.49 -11.18
C ASN A 66 7.40 -12.65 -9.93
N THR A 67 6.68 -13.28 -8.99
CA THR A 67 6.23 -12.67 -7.74
C THR A 67 6.64 -13.55 -6.56
N LEU A 68 7.27 -12.97 -5.56
CA LEU A 68 7.64 -13.63 -4.30
C LEU A 68 6.71 -13.14 -3.19
N SER A 69 5.89 -14.03 -2.65
CA SER A 69 4.89 -13.73 -1.60
C SER A 69 5.20 -14.49 -0.32
N TYR A 70 4.81 -13.95 0.84
CA TYR A 70 4.92 -14.67 2.11
C TYR A 70 3.63 -14.65 2.94
N TYR A 71 3.48 -15.68 3.78
CA TYR A 71 2.33 -15.98 4.63
C TYR A 71 2.80 -16.30 6.05
N LYS A 72 1.89 -16.23 7.04
CA LYS A 72 2.22 -16.53 8.44
C LYS A 72 2.47 -18.03 8.69
N SER A 73 1.72 -18.90 8.01
CA SER A 73 1.97 -20.34 7.90
C SER A 73 1.53 -20.83 6.52
N GLN A 74 1.75 -22.11 6.21
CA GLN A 74 1.24 -22.75 5.00
C GLN A 74 -0.30 -22.82 5.01
N ASP A 75 -0.91 -23.10 6.16
CA ASP A 75 -2.36 -23.23 6.35
C ASP A 75 -3.08 -21.88 6.26
N GLU A 76 -2.41 -20.78 6.64
CA GLU A 76 -2.98 -19.42 6.55
C GLU A 76 -3.03 -18.86 5.12
N ARG A 77 -2.69 -19.64 4.08
CA ARG A 77 -2.68 -19.21 2.67
C ARG A 77 -4.03 -18.66 2.20
N GLU A 78 -5.14 -19.16 2.73
CA GLU A 78 -6.50 -18.73 2.37
C GLU A 78 -6.85 -17.32 2.90
N TYR A 79 -6.19 -16.85 3.96
CA TYR A 79 -6.42 -15.51 4.54
C TYR A 79 -5.65 -14.38 3.83
N GLY A 80 -4.92 -14.71 2.75
CA GLY A 80 -4.14 -13.76 1.96
C GLY A 80 -2.67 -13.65 2.38
N CYS A 81 -1.84 -13.16 1.45
CA CYS A 81 -0.40 -12.95 1.70
C CYS A 81 -0.15 -11.74 2.60
N ARG A 82 0.85 -11.86 3.48
CA ARG A 82 1.34 -10.79 4.38
C ARG A 82 2.28 -9.80 3.68
N GLY A 83 2.73 -10.12 2.47
CA GLY A 83 3.52 -9.25 1.61
C GLY A 83 3.87 -9.95 0.31
N SER A 84 4.20 -9.16 -0.71
CA SER A 84 4.47 -9.61 -2.09
C SER A 84 5.47 -8.68 -2.77
N LEU A 85 6.48 -9.23 -3.44
CA LEU A 85 7.47 -8.49 -4.24
C LEU A 85 7.42 -8.95 -5.71
N CYS A 86 7.36 -7.99 -6.64
CA CYS A 86 7.53 -8.24 -8.07
C CYS A 86 9.02 -8.27 -8.42
N LEU A 87 9.50 -9.39 -8.97
CA LEU A 87 10.93 -9.65 -9.14
C LEU A 87 11.57 -8.96 -10.36
N SER A 88 10.80 -8.31 -11.24
CA SER A 88 11.28 -7.67 -12.48
C SER A 88 12.38 -6.62 -12.29
N LYS A 89 12.60 -6.14 -11.05
CA LYS A 89 13.69 -5.23 -10.66
C LYS A 89 14.35 -5.65 -9.35
N ALA A 90 14.21 -6.92 -8.94
CA ALA A 90 14.84 -7.42 -7.73
C ALA A 90 16.36 -7.47 -7.90
N VAL A 91 17.08 -7.07 -6.86
CA VAL A 91 18.49 -7.37 -6.64
C VAL A 91 18.56 -8.38 -5.50
N ILE A 92 19.26 -9.49 -5.70
CA ILE A 92 19.42 -10.56 -4.72
C ILE A 92 20.87 -10.53 -4.26
N THR A 93 21.08 -10.38 -2.95
CA THR A 93 22.39 -10.20 -2.32
C THR A 93 22.60 -11.31 -1.27
N PRO A 94 23.50 -12.28 -1.51
CA PRO A 94 23.93 -13.21 -0.48
C PRO A 94 24.67 -12.46 0.64
N HIS A 95 24.44 -12.81 1.90
CA HIS A 95 25.10 -12.14 3.03
C HIS A 95 26.55 -12.62 3.21
N GLU A 96 27.50 -11.68 3.26
CA GLU A 96 28.96 -11.97 3.29
C GLU A 96 29.41 -12.83 4.47
N PHE A 97 28.70 -12.77 5.60
CA PHE A 97 29.08 -13.40 6.87
C PHE A 97 28.04 -14.37 7.46
N ASP A 98 26.93 -14.61 6.75
CA ASP A 98 25.88 -15.53 7.20
C ASP A 98 25.48 -16.43 6.04
N GLU A 99 26.08 -17.62 5.99
CA GLU A 99 25.96 -18.55 4.87
C GLU A 99 24.52 -19.05 4.64
N CYS A 100 23.61 -18.83 5.59
CA CYS A 100 22.20 -19.17 5.46
C CYS A 100 21.33 -18.00 4.96
N ARG A 101 21.85 -16.77 4.88
CA ARG A 101 21.06 -15.54 4.62
C ARG A 101 21.19 -15.02 3.19
N LEU A 102 20.05 -14.60 2.64
CA LEU A 102 19.91 -13.83 1.40
C LEU A 102 19.04 -12.59 1.66
N ASP A 103 19.39 -11.48 1.02
CA ASP A 103 18.64 -10.23 1.08
C ASP A 103 18.10 -9.89 -0.31
N ILE A 104 16.82 -9.53 -0.41
CA ILE A 104 16.15 -9.23 -1.68
C ILE A 104 15.64 -7.79 -1.65
N SER A 105 16.11 -6.92 -2.55
CA SER A 105 15.68 -5.53 -2.64
C SER A 105 14.96 -5.21 -3.96
N VAL A 106 13.86 -4.46 -3.87
CA VAL A 106 13.06 -3.99 -5.02
C VAL A 106 12.68 -2.53 -4.76
N ASN A 107 13.29 -1.60 -5.51
CA ASN A 107 13.25 -0.16 -5.20
C ASN A 107 13.68 0.07 -3.73
N ASP A 108 12.84 0.70 -2.91
CA ASP A 108 13.12 1.00 -1.50
C ASP A 108 12.72 -0.12 -0.52
N SER A 109 12.12 -1.22 -1.00
CA SER A 109 11.72 -2.37 -0.17
C SER A 109 12.82 -3.42 -0.09
N VAL A 110 13.21 -3.86 1.12
CA VAL A 110 14.21 -4.92 1.34
C VAL A 110 13.63 -6.03 2.23
N TRP A 111 13.77 -7.28 1.81
CA TRP A 111 13.45 -8.48 2.61
C TRP A 111 14.71 -9.24 2.95
N TYR A 112 15.05 -9.29 4.23
CA TYR A 112 16.09 -10.16 4.78
C TYR A 112 15.50 -11.54 5.07
N LEU A 113 16.07 -12.59 4.50
CA LEU A 113 15.58 -13.97 4.57
C LEU A 113 16.72 -14.92 4.96
N ARG A 114 16.40 -15.94 5.76
CA ARG A 114 17.34 -16.97 6.18
C ARG A 114 16.76 -18.35 5.91
N ALA A 115 17.52 -19.17 5.18
CA ALA A 115 17.22 -20.57 4.96
C ALA A 115 17.69 -21.42 6.14
N GLN A 116 17.35 -22.72 6.11
CA GLN A 116 17.77 -23.69 7.12
C GLN A 116 19.29 -23.94 7.10
N ASP A 117 19.90 -23.88 5.92
CA ASP A 117 21.31 -24.13 5.64
C ASP A 117 21.75 -23.40 4.34
N PRO A 118 23.06 -23.40 4.00
CA PRO A 118 23.56 -22.72 2.80
C PRO A 118 23.12 -23.35 1.48
N GLU A 119 22.75 -24.63 1.46
CA GLU A 119 22.33 -25.35 0.25
C GLU A 119 20.92 -24.90 -0.15
N HIS A 120 19.98 -24.90 0.80
CA HIS A 120 18.66 -24.32 0.63
C HIS A 120 18.72 -22.82 0.32
N ARG A 121 19.65 -22.05 0.91
CA ARG A 121 19.86 -20.63 0.55
C ARG A 121 20.16 -20.49 -0.95
N ASN A 122 21.06 -21.31 -1.48
CA ASN A 122 21.45 -21.26 -2.89
C ASN A 122 20.28 -21.66 -3.80
N GLN A 123 19.56 -22.74 -3.48
CA GLN A 123 18.36 -23.17 -4.20
C GLN A 123 17.30 -22.05 -4.31
N TRP A 124 17.09 -21.27 -3.24
CA TRP A 124 16.20 -20.11 -3.26
C TRP A 124 16.72 -18.99 -4.18
N ILE A 125 18.02 -18.67 -4.14
CA ILE A 125 18.63 -17.65 -5.03
C ILE A 125 18.44 -18.04 -6.50
N ASP A 126 18.82 -19.27 -6.87
CA ASP A 126 18.76 -19.76 -8.25
C ASP A 126 17.31 -19.77 -8.79
N SER A 127 16.36 -20.21 -7.96
CA SER A 127 14.93 -20.23 -8.31
C SER A 127 14.36 -18.83 -8.54
N ILE A 128 14.77 -17.85 -7.72
CA ILE A 128 14.33 -16.45 -7.82
C ILE A 128 14.92 -15.78 -9.08
N GLU A 129 16.20 -16.02 -9.37
CA GLU A 129 16.85 -15.50 -10.58
C GLU A 129 16.25 -16.07 -11.86
N GLN A 130 15.97 -17.38 -11.89
CA GLN A 130 15.29 -18.02 -13.01
C GLN A 130 13.93 -17.35 -13.29
N HIS A 131 13.12 -17.12 -12.25
CA HIS A 131 11.82 -16.44 -12.38
C HIS A 131 11.93 -14.98 -12.86
N ARG A 132 12.96 -14.25 -12.43
CA ARG A 132 13.22 -12.85 -12.81
C ARG A 132 13.47 -12.70 -14.31
N VAL A 133 14.31 -13.56 -14.88
CA VAL A 133 14.73 -13.47 -16.29
C VAL A 133 13.59 -13.81 -17.25
N THR A 134 12.74 -14.80 -16.94
CA THR A 134 11.70 -15.31 -17.87
C THR A 134 10.61 -14.29 -18.23
N THR A 135 10.38 -13.26 -17.41
CA THR A 135 9.18 -12.40 -17.54
C THR A 135 9.42 -11.03 -18.21
N SER A 136 10.67 -10.56 -18.32
CA SER A 136 10.97 -9.17 -18.72
C SER A 136 10.72 -8.81 -20.19
N GLY A 137 10.19 -9.73 -21.01
CA GLY A 137 10.01 -9.55 -22.45
C GLY A 137 8.79 -8.73 -22.91
N TYR A 138 7.82 -8.43 -22.04
CA TYR A 138 6.48 -8.02 -22.49
C TYR A 138 5.87 -6.80 -21.75
N SER A 139 5.44 -5.81 -22.56
CA SER A 139 4.49 -4.70 -22.25
C SER A 139 5.04 -3.35 -21.77
N ALA A 140 5.00 -2.33 -22.64
CA ALA A 140 5.06 -0.90 -22.27
C ALA A 140 4.58 0.07 -23.38
N THR A 141 3.27 0.31 -23.53
CA THR A 141 2.73 1.47 -24.31
C THR A 141 1.32 1.88 -23.90
N SER A 142 1.11 3.17 -23.55
CA SER A 142 0.07 4.06 -24.10
C SER A 142 -0.17 5.34 -23.27
N THR A 143 0.03 6.53 -23.85
CA THR A 143 -0.82 7.72 -23.62
C THR A 143 -0.52 8.86 -24.62
N SER A 144 -1.53 9.24 -25.41
CA SER A 144 -1.84 10.59 -25.95
C SER A 144 -0.75 11.57 -26.44
N SER A 145 -0.91 12.09 -27.67
CA SER A 145 -1.16 13.54 -27.91
C SER A 145 -1.60 13.84 -29.35
N PHE A 146 -2.59 14.72 -29.54
CA PHE A 146 -3.23 15.01 -30.84
C PHE A 146 -2.77 16.35 -31.48
N LYS A 147 -3.35 16.69 -32.64
CA LYS A 147 -3.32 18.01 -33.33
C LYS A 147 -2.04 18.45 -34.07
N LYS A 148 -1.10 17.54 -34.36
CA LYS A 148 -0.05 17.78 -35.41
C LYS A 148 0.02 16.69 -36.49
N GLY A 149 -0.93 15.77 -36.52
CA GLY A 149 -0.90 14.58 -37.40
C GLY A 149 -1.31 14.81 -38.86
N HIS A 150 -1.89 15.96 -39.21
CA HIS A 150 -2.48 16.21 -40.53
C HIS A 150 -1.45 16.16 -41.67
N SER A 151 -0.45 17.05 -41.69
CA SER A 151 0.51 17.10 -42.81
C SER A 151 1.38 15.85 -42.96
N LEU A 152 1.67 15.13 -41.87
CA LEU A 152 2.39 13.85 -41.96
C LEU A 152 1.48 12.74 -42.52
N ARG A 153 0.19 12.71 -42.14
CA ARG A 153 -0.79 11.75 -42.67
C ARG A 153 -1.12 12.03 -44.14
N GLU A 154 -1.16 13.30 -44.54
CA GLU A 154 -1.27 13.73 -45.94
C GLU A 154 -0.06 13.25 -46.76
N LYS A 155 1.17 13.48 -46.27
CA LYS A 155 2.39 13.02 -46.95
C LYS A 155 2.56 11.49 -46.98
N LEU A 156 2.07 10.77 -45.97
CA LEU A 156 1.97 9.31 -46.01
C LEU A 156 0.97 8.85 -47.08
N SER A 157 -0.19 9.50 -47.20
CA SER A 157 -1.20 9.16 -48.22
C SER A 157 -0.75 9.50 -49.65
N GLU A 158 0.03 10.57 -49.84
CA GLU A 158 0.74 10.83 -51.10
C GLU A 158 1.71 9.69 -51.45
N MET A 159 2.49 9.22 -50.47
CA MET A 159 3.46 8.13 -50.65
C MET A 159 2.77 6.77 -50.94
N GLU A 160 1.64 6.49 -50.29
CA GLU A 160 0.76 5.35 -50.60
C GLU A 160 0.24 5.43 -52.04
N THR A 161 -0.22 6.61 -52.47
CA THR A 161 -0.68 6.85 -53.85
C THR A 161 0.44 6.63 -54.87
N PHE A 162 1.66 7.12 -54.58
CA PHE A 162 2.82 6.91 -55.47
C PHE A 162 3.28 5.44 -55.50
N ARG A 163 3.25 4.72 -54.37
CA ARG A 163 3.52 3.27 -54.31
C ARG A 163 2.58 2.51 -55.24
N ASP A 164 1.29 2.79 -55.16
CA ASP A 164 0.28 2.13 -55.98
C ASP A 164 0.39 2.49 -57.48
N ILE A 165 1.00 3.62 -57.82
CA ILE A 165 1.39 3.95 -59.20
C ILE A 165 2.62 3.11 -59.62
N LEU A 166 3.68 3.06 -58.79
CA LEU A 166 4.88 2.25 -59.09
C LEU A 166 4.54 0.77 -59.29
N CYS A 167 3.68 0.17 -58.45
CA CYS A 167 3.29 -1.23 -58.61
C CYS A 167 2.67 -1.51 -59.99
N ARG A 168 1.73 -0.67 -60.44
CA ARG A 168 1.11 -0.81 -61.77
C ARG A 168 2.10 -0.63 -62.91
N GLN A 169 3.09 0.27 -62.76
CA GLN A 169 4.16 0.48 -63.74
C GLN A 169 5.08 -0.74 -63.83
N VAL A 170 5.47 -1.31 -62.68
CA VAL A 170 6.26 -2.55 -62.62
C VAL A 170 5.48 -3.73 -63.23
N ASP A 171 4.18 -3.87 -62.95
CA ASP A 171 3.33 -4.89 -63.56
C ASP A 171 3.25 -4.77 -65.09
N THR A 172 3.23 -3.55 -65.62
CA THR A 172 3.23 -3.29 -67.07
C THR A 172 4.60 -3.57 -67.71
N LEU A 173 5.69 -3.18 -67.04
CA LEU A 173 7.07 -3.47 -67.46
C LEU A 173 7.36 -4.98 -67.44
N GLN A 174 6.92 -5.70 -66.41
CA GLN A 174 7.10 -7.15 -66.29
C GLN A 174 6.41 -7.88 -67.44
N LYS A 175 5.14 -7.57 -67.73
CA LYS A 175 4.38 -8.16 -68.85
C LYS A 175 5.04 -7.93 -70.21
N TYR A 176 5.75 -6.82 -70.39
CA TYR A 176 6.54 -6.57 -71.60
C TYR A 176 7.74 -7.53 -71.68
N PHE A 177 8.52 -7.69 -70.60
CA PHE A 177 9.65 -8.61 -70.57
C PHE A 177 9.22 -10.08 -70.68
N ASP A 178 8.15 -10.48 -70.00
CA ASP A 178 7.58 -11.84 -70.09
C ASP A 178 7.18 -12.14 -71.53
N GLY A 179 6.44 -11.23 -72.19
CA GLY A 179 6.04 -11.37 -73.59
C GLY A 179 7.21 -11.41 -74.58
N CYS A 180 8.33 -10.74 -74.28
CA CYS A 180 9.57 -10.85 -75.05
C CYS A 180 10.27 -12.20 -74.83
N ALA A 181 10.31 -12.74 -73.61
CA ALA A 181 10.86 -14.06 -73.32
C ALA A 181 10.05 -15.15 -74.04
N ASP A 182 8.72 -15.09 -73.95
CA ASP A 182 7.77 -16.01 -74.58
C ASP A 182 7.87 -16.04 -76.12
N ALA A 183 8.40 -14.98 -76.73
CA ALA A 183 8.67 -14.90 -78.16
C ALA A 183 9.99 -15.60 -78.54
N VAL A 184 11.04 -15.48 -77.72
CA VAL A 184 12.34 -16.15 -77.94
C VAL A 184 12.19 -17.67 -77.82
N THR A 185 11.51 -18.16 -76.77
CA THR A 185 11.28 -19.60 -76.54
C THR A 185 10.52 -20.28 -77.69
N LYS A 186 9.70 -19.54 -78.44
CA LYS A 186 8.96 -20.05 -79.60
C LYS A 186 9.81 -20.14 -80.87
N ASP A 187 10.80 -19.26 -81.03
CA ASP A 187 11.69 -19.25 -82.20
C ASP A 187 12.66 -20.44 -82.19
N GLU A 188 13.13 -20.86 -81.00
CA GLU A 188 13.94 -22.08 -80.83
C GLU A 188 13.13 -23.34 -81.22
N LEU A 189 11.92 -23.49 -80.69
CA LEU A 189 11.00 -24.61 -80.99
C LEU A 189 10.54 -24.68 -82.45
N GLN A 190 10.71 -23.61 -83.23
CA GLN A 190 10.35 -23.55 -84.64
C GLN A 190 11.53 -23.85 -85.57
N ARG A 191 12.78 -23.74 -85.07
CA ARG A 191 14.00 -24.05 -85.82
C ARG A 191 14.30 -25.56 -85.88
N ASP A 192 13.93 -26.29 -84.83
CA ASP A 192 14.11 -27.75 -84.67
C ASP A 192 13.20 -28.62 -85.58
N LYS A 193 12.48 -28.01 -86.53
CA LYS A 193 11.49 -28.68 -87.41
C LYS A 193 11.76 -28.54 -88.92
N ILE A 194 12.93 -28.06 -89.31
CA ILE A 194 13.25 -27.71 -90.70
C ILE A 194 14.50 -28.47 -91.19
N VAL A 195 14.60 -29.77 -90.86
CA VAL A 195 15.76 -30.63 -91.21
C VAL A 195 15.36 -32.08 -91.54
N GLU A 196 14.24 -32.30 -92.24
CA GLU A 196 14.00 -33.54 -93.03
C GLU A 196 13.29 -33.18 -94.36
N ASP A 197 13.51 -34.01 -95.38
CA ASP A 197 13.07 -33.97 -96.79
C ASP A 197 13.47 -32.75 -97.67
N ASP A 198 14.51 -32.96 -98.49
CA ASP A 198 14.78 -32.27 -99.75
C ASP A 198 14.02 -32.93 -100.94
N GLU A 199 13.69 -32.17 -101.99
CA GLU A 199 14.03 -32.45 -103.42
C GLU A 199 13.16 -31.67 -104.45
N ASP A 200 13.85 -31.10 -105.45
CA ASP A 200 13.48 -30.75 -106.84
C ASP A 200 12.23 -29.89 -107.23
N GLY A 201 12.46 -28.87 -108.09
CA GLY A 201 11.39 -28.10 -108.77
C GLY A 201 11.71 -26.69 -109.32
N PHE A 202 12.71 -26.52 -110.19
CA PHE A 202 13.03 -25.23 -110.88
C PHE A 202 12.00 -24.88 -112.02
N PRO A 203 11.95 -23.67 -112.67
CA PRO A 203 12.97 -22.59 -112.72
C PRO A 203 12.53 -21.09 -112.81
N THR A 204 13.36 -20.17 -112.26
CA THR A 204 13.63 -18.78 -112.75
C THR A 204 12.48 -17.72 -112.76
N THR A 205 12.67 -16.38 -112.89
CA THR A 205 13.76 -15.52 -113.42
C THR A 205 13.95 -14.18 -112.66
N ARG A 206 15.20 -13.64 -112.63
CA ARG A 206 15.70 -12.22 -112.80
C ARG A 206 14.86 -11.01 -112.29
N SER A 207 15.42 -9.83 -111.94
CA SER A 207 16.71 -9.17 -112.27
C SER A 207 17.17 -8.23 -111.13
N ASN A 208 18.45 -8.25 -110.73
CA ASN A 208 19.51 -7.29 -111.12
C ASN A 208 19.38 -5.85 -110.55
N GLY A 209 20.35 -5.43 -109.73
CA GLY A 209 20.52 -4.06 -109.23
C GLY A 209 21.80 -3.96 -108.38
N GLU A 210 22.70 -3.03 -108.71
CA GLU A 210 24.07 -2.99 -108.17
C GLU A 210 24.20 -2.20 -106.85
N PHE A 211 25.30 -2.45 -106.14
CA PHE A 211 25.66 -1.81 -104.86
C PHE A 211 26.36 -0.46 -105.03
N LEU A 212 26.31 0.36 -103.98
CA LEU A 212 27.45 0.89 -103.19
C LEU A 212 26.87 1.74 -102.03
N HIS A 213 27.08 1.36 -100.75
CA HIS A 213 28.11 1.92 -99.84
C HIS A 213 28.21 3.46 -99.83
N ASN A 214 28.23 4.17 -98.69
CA ASN A 214 28.74 3.82 -97.35
C ASN A 214 28.08 4.76 -96.27
N ASN A 215 28.16 4.61 -94.94
CA ASN A 215 28.87 3.66 -94.06
C ASN A 215 28.21 3.60 -92.65
N ASN A 216 28.62 2.64 -91.81
CA ASN A 216 28.44 2.52 -90.34
C ASN A 216 27.02 2.57 -89.73
N GLY A 217 26.61 1.41 -89.22
CA GLY A 217 25.50 1.22 -88.28
C GLY A 217 25.28 -0.28 -88.06
N SER A 218 25.85 -0.85 -86.99
CA SER A 218 25.68 -2.29 -86.69
C SER A 218 24.20 -2.59 -86.47
N LYS A 219 23.67 -3.49 -87.30
CA LYS A 219 22.25 -3.54 -87.59
C LYS A 219 21.40 -4.11 -86.47
N GLU A 220 20.28 -3.43 -86.23
CA GLU A 220 19.07 -4.04 -85.70
C GLU A 220 18.68 -5.27 -86.55
N LYS A 221 18.12 -6.31 -85.91
CA LYS A 221 17.09 -7.14 -86.55
C LYS A 221 16.28 -7.92 -85.51
N CYS A 222 15.29 -7.25 -84.93
CA CYS A 222 14.08 -7.93 -84.47
C CYS A 222 12.86 -7.09 -84.85
N ASN A 223 12.15 -7.55 -85.88
CA ASN A 223 10.88 -6.99 -86.29
C ASN A 223 10.05 -8.15 -86.83
N HIS A 224 9.03 -8.58 -86.07
CA HIS A 224 7.65 -8.41 -86.52
C HIS A 224 6.63 -8.60 -85.39
N LYS A 225 5.78 -7.58 -85.24
CA LYS A 225 4.33 -7.62 -84.96
C LYS A 225 3.82 -8.79 -84.07
N GLY A 226 3.38 -8.49 -82.85
CA GLY A 226 2.58 -9.47 -82.08
C GLY A 226 2.05 -9.06 -80.71
N ILE A 227 2.61 -8.04 -80.05
CA ILE A 227 2.22 -7.65 -78.69
C ILE A 227 1.59 -6.25 -78.71
N ASN A 228 0.46 -6.10 -78.01
CA ASN A 228 -0.33 -4.87 -78.00
C ASN A 228 0.44 -3.70 -77.35
N GLY A 229 0.14 -2.47 -77.79
CA GLY A 229 0.95 -1.29 -77.53
C GLY A 229 1.13 -0.94 -76.04
N ILE A 230 2.31 -1.27 -75.50
CA ILE A 230 2.84 -0.73 -74.25
C ILE A 230 3.80 0.40 -74.61
N ASP A 231 3.51 1.64 -74.20
CA ASP A 231 4.45 2.76 -74.35
C ASP A 231 5.55 2.65 -73.29
N PHE A 232 6.53 1.77 -73.54
CA PHE A 232 7.71 1.58 -72.69
C PHE A 232 8.44 2.89 -72.39
N LYS A 233 8.42 3.87 -73.31
CA LYS A 233 9.08 5.17 -73.14
C LYS A 233 8.27 6.07 -72.19
N GLY A 234 6.96 6.13 -72.36
CA GLY A 234 6.03 6.80 -71.43
C GLY A 234 6.08 6.20 -70.03
N GLU A 235 6.07 4.87 -69.92
CA GLU A 235 6.17 4.17 -68.63
C GLU A 235 7.51 4.42 -67.94
N ALA A 236 8.64 4.31 -68.64
CA ALA A 236 9.96 4.60 -68.07
C ALA A 236 10.12 6.07 -67.62
N ILE A 237 9.53 7.02 -68.35
CA ILE A 237 9.49 8.44 -67.95
C ILE A 237 8.63 8.62 -66.70
N THR A 238 7.46 7.99 -66.64
CA THR A 238 6.51 8.14 -65.53
C THR A 238 6.99 7.41 -64.27
N PHE A 239 7.62 6.25 -64.39
CA PHE A 239 8.31 5.55 -63.30
C PHE A 239 9.42 6.41 -62.68
N LYS A 240 10.23 7.06 -63.53
CA LYS A 240 11.26 8.01 -63.08
C LYS A 240 10.65 9.22 -62.35
N ALA A 241 9.53 9.75 -62.83
CA ALA A 241 8.83 10.87 -62.20
C ALA A 241 8.23 10.48 -60.83
N THR A 242 7.51 9.36 -60.75
CA THR A 242 6.91 8.85 -59.50
C THR A 242 7.99 8.52 -58.47
N THR A 243 9.11 7.90 -58.88
CA THR A 243 10.24 7.62 -57.98
C THR A 243 10.85 8.91 -57.42
N ALA A 244 11.02 9.95 -58.25
CA ALA A 244 11.49 11.26 -57.77
C ALA A 244 10.49 11.92 -56.80
N GLY A 245 9.18 11.78 -57.02
CA GLY A 245 8.12 12.25 -56.12
C GLY A 245 8.15 11.58 -54.74
N ILE A 246 8.38 10.25 -54.70
CA ILE A 246 8.54 9.50 -53.45
C ILE A 246 9.78 9.97 -52.68
N LEU A 247 10.92 10.14 -53.35
CA LEU A 247 12.15 10.62 -52.71
C LEU A 247 12.00 12.03 -52.12
N ALA A 248 11.31 12.94 -52.82
CA ALA A 248 11.00 14.27 -52.31
C ALA A 248 10.05 14.22 -51.08
N THR A 249 9.03 13.35 -51.12
CA THR A 249 8.07 13.18 -50.03
C THR A 249 8.72 12.56 -48.79
N LEU A 250 9.58 11.54 -48.97
CA LEU A 250 10.38 10.94 -47.90
C LEU A 250 11.31 11.96 -47.24
N SER A 251 12.02 12.76 -48.04
CA SER A 251 12.87 13.85 -47.54
C SER A 251 12.06 14.84 -46.69
N HIS A 252 10.86 15.23 -47.14
CA HIS A 252 9.98 16.10 -46.38
C HIS A 252 9.45 15.47 -45.08
N CYS A 253 9.17 14.16 -45.07
CA CYS A 253 8.80 13.42 -43.85
C CYS A 253 9.95 13.38 -42.82
N ILE A 254 11.19 13.19 -43.27
CA ILE A 254 12.39 13.25 -42.42
C ILE A 254 12.53 14.67 -41.83
N ASP A 255 12.42 15.70 -42.66
CA ASP A 255 12.42 17.11 -42.26
C ASP A 255 11.39 17.43 -41.16
N LEU A 256 10.17 16.90 -41.28
CA LEU A 256 9.10 17.06 -40.29
C LEU A 256 9.38 16.30 -38.98
N MET A 257 10.05 15.14 -39.06
CA MET A 257 10.46 14.36 -37.89
C MET A 257 11.62 15.02 -37.14
N VAL A 258 12.66 15.49 -37.85
CA VAL A 258 13.76 16.26 -37.25
C VAL A 258 13.23 17.53 -36.58
N LYS A 259 12.37 18.32 -37.26
CA LYS A 259 11.73 19.51 -36.68
C LYS A 259 10.80 19.19 -35.49
N ARG A 260 10.31 17.95 -35.38
CA ARG A 260 9.56 17.47 -34.20
C ARG A 260 10.50 17.14 -33.05
N GLU A 261 11.55 16.35 -33.29
CA GLU A 261 12.57 15.95 -32.33
C GLU A 261 13.28 17.17 -31.71
N ASP A 262 13.74 18.09 -32.56
CA ASP A 262 14.35 19.36 -32.19
C ASP A 262 13.42 20.23 -31.31
N SER A 263 12.10 20.17 -31.53
CA SER A 263 11.08 20.81 -30.71
C SER A 263 10.75 20.06 -29.40
N TRP A 264 11.08 18.77 -29.29
CA TRP A 264 10.96 18.01 -28.04
C TRP A 264 12.22 18.16 -27.18
N GLN A 265 13.41 18.14 -27.78
CA GLN A 265 14.67 18.44 -27.08
C GLN A 265 14.60 19.82 -26.42
N LYS A 266 14.25 20.87 -27.19
CA LYS A 266 14.07 22.25 -26.68
C LYS A 266 12.94 22.43 -25.65
N ARG A 267 12.12 21.40 -25.39
CA ARG A 267 11.17 21.34 -24.26
C ARG A 267 11.76 20.60 -23.08
N LEU A 268 12.40 19.44 -23.32
CA LEU A 268 13.12 18.68 -22.31
C LEU A 268 14.20 19.54 -21.64
N ASP A 269 15.03 20.25 -22.42
CA ASP A 269 16.06 21.16 -21.92
C ASP A 269 15.48 22.24 -21.00
N LYS A 270 14.31 22.80 -21.36
CA LYS A 270 13.62 23.82 -20.55
C LYS A 270 13.04 23.24 -19.26
N GLU A 271 12.57 21.99 -19.28
CA GLU A 271 12.04 21.33 -18.08
C GLU A 271 13.17 20.85 -17.15
N MET A 272 14.29 20.37 -17.71
CA MET A 272 15.52 20.10 -16.96
C MET A 272 16.07 21.37 -16.31
N GLU A 273 16.13 22.49 -17.03
CA GLU A 273 16.60 23.77 -16.50
C GLU A 273 15.64 24.37 -15.45
N LYS A 274 14.32 24.23 -15.60
CA LYS A 274 13.37 24.54 -14.52
C LYS A 274 13.61 23.66 -13.30
N ARG A 275 13.75 22.33 -13.49
CA ARG A 275 13.99 21.37 -12.40
C ARG A 275 15.26 21.73 -11.64
N ARG A 276 16.36 22.00 -12.36
CA ARG A 276 17.64 22.47 -11.78
C ARG A 276 17.44 23.73 -10.94
N ARG A 277 16.75 24.75 -11.46
CA ARG A 277 16.45 25.99 -10.71
C ARG A 277 15.58 25.76 -9.49
N MET A 278 14.56 24.91 -9.56
CA MET A 278 13.74 24.58 -8.37
C MET A 278 14.51 23.76 -7.34
N GLU A 279 15.38 22.85 -7.79
CA GLU A 279 16.25 22.05 -6.92
C GLU A 279 17.32 22.92 -6.23
N GLU A 280 17.89 23.90 -6.94
CA GLU A 280 18.81 24.90 -6.38
C GLU A 280 18.10 25.86 -5.42
N ALA A 281 16.89 26.32 -5.76
CA ALA A 281 16.06 27.13 -4.86
C ALA A 281 15.67 26.36 -3.60
N TYR A 282 15.32 25.07 -3.72
CA TYR A 282 15.03 24.17 -2.60
C TYR A 282 16.27 23.95 -1.72
N LYS A 283 17.43 23.64 -2.31
CA LYS A 283 18.69 23.50 -1.57
C LYS A 283 19.09 24.80 -0.87
N SER A 284 18.86 25.95 -1.48
CA SER A 284 19.09 27.27 -0.88
C SER A 284 18.13 27.54 0.29
N ALA A 285 16.83 27.31 0.11
CA ALA A 285 15.82 27.45 1.17
C ALA A 285 16.08 26.50 2.35
N LEU A 286 16.49 25.26 2.09
CA LEU A 286 16.89 24.28 3.10
C LEU A 286 18.16 24.72 3.86
N SER A 287 19.10 25.39 3.17
CA SER A 287 20.30 25.98 3.78
C SER A 287 19.96 27.19 4.65
N GLU A 288 19.04 28.05 4.23
CA GLU A 288 18.51 29.12 5.08
C GLU A 288 17.73 28.59 6.28
N LEU A 289 16.91 27.55 6.10
CA LEU A 289 16.17 26.92 7.20
C LEU A 289 17.13 26.38 8.26
N LYS A 290 18.18 25.66 7.83
CA LYS A 290 19.27 25.16 8.71
C LYS A 290 20.09 26.27 9.39
N LYS A 291 20.16 27.47 8.80
CA LYS A 291 20.79 28.66 9.43
C LYS A 291 19.85 29.39 10.41
N LYS A 292 18.54 29.26 10.24
CA LYS A 292 17.52 29.86 11.11
C LYS A 292 17.07 28.93 12.25
N SER A 293 17.25 27.62 12.11
CA SER A 293 16.84 26.59 13.07
C SER A 293 17.79 26.42 14.27
N HIS A 294 18.18 27.52 14.93
CA HIS A 294 18.99 27.47 16.16
C HIS A 294 18.12 27.61 17.44
N PHE A 295 16.98 26.93 17.43
CA PHE A 295 16.16 26.61 18.60
C PHE A 295 15.62 25.18 18.39
N GLY A 296 16.21 24.21 19.07
CA GLY A 296 15.83 22.79 18.98
C GLY A 296 14.72 22.45 19.98
N GLY A 297 13.66 21.81 19.50
CA GLY A 297 12.61 21.17 20.31
C GLY A 297 12.49 19.68 19.97
N PRO A 298 11.86 18.86 20.84
CA PRO A 298 11.90 17.39 20.73
C PRO A 298 11.31 16.83 19.42
N ASP A 299 10.29 17.49 18.84
CA ASP A 299 9.70 17.13 17.54
C ASP A 299 10.71 17.21 16.34
N TYR A 300 11.93 17.73 16.55
CA TYR A 300 13.00 17.73 15.54
C TYR A 300 13.82 16.42 15.51
N GLU A 301 13.84 15.66 16.62
CA GLU A 301 14.40 14.30 16.68
C GLU A 301 13.32 13.25 16.40
N GLU A 302 12.07 13.49 16.82
CA GLU A 302 10.96 12.52 16.75
C GLU A 302 9.70 13.13 16.10
N GLY A 303 9.77 13.41 14.78
CA GLY A 303 8.72 14.11 14.04
C GLY A 303 8.47 13.56 12.62
N PRO A 304 7.86 14.34 11.70
CA PRO A 304 7.59 13.93 10.31
C PRO A 304 8.84 13.84 9.43
N ASN A 305 10.03 14.06 10.01
CA ASN A 305 11.33 13.81 9.39
C ASN A 305 11.99 12.52 9.93
N SER A 306 11.28 11.74 10.76
CA SER A 306 11.76 10.44 11.25
C SER A 306 12.02 9.50 10.08
N LEU A 307 13.13 8.75 10.15
CA LEU A 307 13.57 7.84 9.09
C LEU A 307 12.84 6.48 9.11
N ILE A 308 11.84 6.32 9.98
CA ILE A 308 11.01 5.11 10.04
C ILE A 308 9.92 5.17 8.96
N ASN A 309 9.71 4.06 8.25
CA ASN A 309 8.71 3.98 7.19
C ASN A 309 7.29 3.86 7.77
N GLU A 310 6.26 4.19 6.98
CA GLU A 310 4.87 4.21 7.47
C GLU A 310 4.39 2.83 7.95
N ASP A 311 4.78 1.73 7.30
CA ASP A 311 4.36 0.38 7.69
C ASP A 311 4.93 -0.03 9.07
N GLU A 312 6.25 0.15 9.28
CA GLU A 312 6.92 -0.07 10.57
C GLU A 312 6.36 0.84 11.67
N PHE A 313 5.89 2.03 11.30
CA PHE A 313 5.20 2.96 12.18
C PHE A 313 3.80 2.47 12.61
N PHE A 314 2.99 1.91 11.70
CA PHE A 314 1.69 1.34 12.08
C PHE A 314 1.86 0.10 12.98
N ASP A 315 2.78 -0.80 12.64
CA ASP A 315 3.12 -2.01 13.42
C ASP A 315 3.55 -1.66 14.86
N ALA A 316 4.44 -0.68 15.02
CA ALA A 316 4.98 -0.31 16.33
C ALA A 316 3.95 0.42 17.21
N VAL A 317 2.96 1.09 16.62
CA VAL A 317 1.79 1.64 17.32
C VAL A 317 0.88 0.52 17.81
N GLU A 318 0.52 -0.43 16.95
CA GLU A 318 -0.32 -1.56 17.36
C GLU A 318 0.36 -2.36 18.48
N ALA A 319 1.65 -2.67 18.34
CA ALA A 319 2.44 -3.32 19.39
C ALA A 319 2.56 -2.51 20.70
N ALA A 320 2.50 -1.17 20.65
CA ALA A 320 2.49 -0.33 21.85
C ALA A 320 1.12 -0.38 22.57
N LEU A 321 0.02 -0.36 21.82
CA LEU A 321 -1.32 -0.58 22.34
C LEU A 321 -1.41 -1.97 23.00
N ASP A 322 -0.95 -3.00 22.30
CA ASP A 322 -1.00 -4.41 22.68
C ASP A 322 -0.18 -4.72 23.95
N ARG A 323 1.00 -4.09 24.11
CA ARG A 323 1.79 -4.14 25.35
C ARG A 323 1.07 -3.52 26.54
N HIS A 324 0.41 -2.38 26.35
CA HIS A 324 -0.32 -1.70 27.42
C HIS A 324 -1.44 -2.59 27.96
N ASP A 325 -2.22 -3.22 27.08
CA ASP A 325 -3.34 -4.05 27.51
C ASP A 325 -2.86 -5.36 28.18
N LYS A 326 -1.76 -5.97 27.71
CA LYS A 326 -1.13 -7.12 28.40
C LYS A 326 -0.60 -6.81 29.80
N ILE A 327 -0.03 -5.62 30.01
CA ILE A 327 0.42 -5.14 31.32
C ILE A 327 -0.79 -4.91 32.25
N GLU A 328 -1.89 -4.35 31.73
CA GLU A 328 -3.12 -4.18 32.51
C GLU A 328 -3.79 -5.52 32.85
N GLU A 329 -3.88 -6.47 31.92
CA GLU A 329 -4.42 -7.82 32.17
C GLU A 329 -3.68 -8.53 33.30
N GLN A 330 -2.34 -8.47 33.31
CA GLN A 330 -1.53 -9.00 34.41
C GLN A 330 -1.88 -8.31 35.74
N SER A 331 -1.93 -6.97 35.77
CA SER A 331 -2.26 -6.20 36.98
C SER A 331 -3.68 -6.47 37.52
N GLN A 332 -4.65 -6.77 36.64
CA GLN A 332 -6.01 -7.14 37.02
C GLN A 332 -6.07 -8.60 37.51
N CYS A 333 -5.33 -9.50 36.86
CA CYS A 333 -5.22 -10.90 37.27
C CYS A 333 -4.62 -11.02 38.69
N GLU A 334 -3.54 -10.30 38.98
CA GLU A 334 -2.91 -10.26 40.31
C GLU A 334 -3.87 -9.75 41.39
N LYS A 335 -4.58 -8.64 41.13
CA LYS A 335 -5.60 -8.13 42.06
C LYS A 335 -6.73 -9.14 42.28
N SER A 336 -7.20 -9.81 41.22
CA SER A 336 -8.22 -10.86 41.32
C SER A 336 -7.76 -12.13 42.07
N ARG A 337 -6.44 -12.37 42.13
CA ARG A 337 -5.83 -13.51 42.84
C ARG A 337 -5.76 -13.28 44.35
N ILE A 338 -5.60 -12.03 44.79
CA ILE A 338 -5.55 -11.64 46.21
C ILE A 338 -6.96 -11.69 46.86
N GLN A 339 -8.02 -11.42 46.09
CA GLN A 339 -9.37 -11.25 46.64
C GLN A 339 -10.21 -12.54 46.77
N ARG A 340 -9.71 -13.71 46.37
CA ARG A 340 -10.45 -14.99 46.45
C ARG A 340 -10.29 -15.71 47.78
N SER A 341 -10.92 -15.19 48.84
CA SER A 341 -10.99 -15.87 50.14
C SER A 341 -12.35 -15.71 50.85
N SER A 342 -13.46 -15.82 50.10
CA SER A 342 -14.80 -16.03 50.66
C SER A 342 -15.66 -16.86 49.71
N SER A 343 -16.47 -17.76 50.27
CA SER A 343 -17.36 -18.67 49.54
C SER A 343 -18.80 -18.50 50.05
N VAL A 344 -19.72 -18.15 49.14
CA VAL A 344 -21.15 -17.91 49.42
C VAL A 344 -21.96 -18.63 48.32
N PRO A 345 -23.10 -19.29 48.63
CA PRO A 345 -23.60 -20.39 47.80
C PRO A 345 -24.45 -19.97 46.59
N SER A 346 -24.75 -20.96 45.74
CA SER A 346 -25.53 -20.84 44.50
C SER A 346 -27.04 -20.71 44.77
N GLY A 347 -27.70 -19.80 44.06
CA GLY A 347 -29.16 -19.62 44.11
C GLY A 347 -29.66 -18.42 43.30
N ASP A 348 -29.83 -18.59 41.98
CA ASP A 348 -31.13 -18.44 41.28
C ASP A 348 -31.00 -18.15 39.78
N VAL A 349 -32.01 -18.59 39.03
CA VAL A 349 -32.12 -18.47 37.57
C VAL A 349 -33.30 -17.54 37.24
N TYR A 350 -33.25 -16.89 36.07
CA TYR A 350 -34.22 -15.92 35.53
C TYR A 350 -34.16 -14.47 36.02
N SER A 351 -33.34 -13.66 35.35
CA SER A 351 -33.86 -12.42 34.72
C SER A 351 -32.96 -11.97 33.56
N ARG A 352 -33.46 -12.03 32.32
CA ARG A 352 -32.71 -11.58 31.13
C ARG A 352 -32.99 -10.09 30.87
N VAL A 353 -32.41 -9.23 31.71
CA VAL A 353 -32.59 -7.77 31.65
C VAL A 353 -32.23 -7.24 30.25
N GLY A 354 -33.14 -6.47 29.66
CA GLY A 354 -32.99 -5.92 28.31
C GLY A 354 -31.90 -4.85 28.22
N SER A 355 -31.12 -4.89 27.14
CA SER A 355 -30.15 -3.85 26.80
C SER A 355 -30.82 -2.53 26.40
N HIS A 356 -30.00 -1.52 26.11
CA HIS A 356 -30.34 -0.36 25.25
C HIS A 356 -31.05 0.88 25.82
N ARG A 357 -30.96 1.18 27.13
CA ARG A 357 -31.27 2.55 27.64
C ARG A 357 -30.23 3.27 28.52
N PHE A 358 -29.25 2.57 29.10
CA PHE A 358 -28.19 3.19 29.94
C PHE A 358 -26.78 3.07 29.35
N ALA A 359 -26.68 2.69 28.06
CA ALA A 359 -25.40 2.54 27.38
C ALA A 359 -24.63 3.87 27.32
N GLU A 360 -23.33 3.79 27.60
CA GLU A 360 -22.36 4.84 27.30
C GLU A 360 -22.38 5.18 25.80
N LYS A 361 -22.23 6.47 25.46
CA LYS A 361 -22.13 6.94 24.08
C LYS A 361 -20.98 7.94 23.96
N VAL A 362 -19.93 7.55 23.25
CA VAL A 362 -18.81 8.42 22.91
C VAL A 362 -19.00 8.95 21.49
N TYR A 363 -18.96 10.27 21.35
CA TYR A 363 -19.07 11.03 20.11
C TYR A 363 -17.74 11.74 19.86
N ARG A 364 -17.27 11.70 18.62
CA ARG A 364 -16.10 12.45 18.14
C ARG A 364 -16.48 13.20 16.88
N ARG A 365 -15.97 14.42 16.70
CA ARG A 365 -15.90 15.07 15.38
C ARG A 365 -14.46 15.02 14.92
N GLU A 366 -14.20 14.64 13.68
CA GLU A 366 -12.84 14.66 13.13
C GLU A 366 -12.51 16.08 12.67
N VAL A 367 -11.42 16.64 13.20
CA VAL A 367 -10.98 18.03 12.97
C VAL A 367 -9.45 18.06 12.96
N GLU A 368 -8.88 18.62 11.90
CA GLU A 368 -7.45 18.86 11.77
C GLU A 368 -7.20 20.32 11.37
N GLU A 369 -6.30 20.99 12.10
CA GLU A 369 -5.83 22.34 11.79
C GLU A 369 -4.32 22.29 11.58
N ASN A 370 -3.84 22.73 10.41
CA ASN A 370 -2.42 22.71 10.04
C ASN A 370 -1.73 21.33 10.17
N GLY A 371 -2.49 20.24 10.00
CA GLY A 371 -2.01 18.85 10.18
C GLY A 371 -1.97 18.37 11.63
N ILE A 372 -2.48 19.16 12.57
CA ILE A 372 -2.62 18.79 13.99
C ILE A 372 -4.07 18.34 14.24
N VAL A 373 -4.25 17.13 14.78
CA VAL A 373 -5.57 16.62 15.20
C VAL A 373 -6.05 17.37 16.43
N LEU A 374 -7.26 17.92 16.36
CA LEU A 374 -7.98 18.58 17.45
C LEU A 374 -9.30 17.90 17.82
N ASP A 375 -9.62 16.77 17.17
CA ASP A 375 -10.84 15.95 17.25
C ASP A 375 -11.70 16.15 18.54
N PRO A 376 -12.70 17.07 18.52
CA PRO A 376 -13.52 17.34 19.69
C PRO A 376 -14.32 16.12 20.13
N LEU A 377 -14.13 15.70 21.39
CA LEU A 377 -14.77 14.53 21.98
C LEU A 377 -15.84 14.93 23.00
N LYS A 378 -16.98 14.24 22.94
CA LYS A 378 -18.07 14.33 23.91
C LYS A 378 -18.55 12.92 24.22
N ALA A 379 -18.56 12.53 25.49
CA ALA A 379 -19.16 11.29 25.95
C ALA A 379 -20.37 11.57 26.85
N THR A 380 -21.38 10.71 26.80
CA THR A 380 -22.48 10.69 27.77
C THR A 380 -22.65 9.31 28.39
N HIS A 381 -22.88 9.29 29.70
CA HIS A 381 -23.02 8.07 30.49
C HIS A 381 -24.01 8.30 31.65
N CYS A 382 -24.54 7.22 32.22
CA CYS A 382 -25.57 7.27 33.26
C CYS A 382 -25.22 6.24 34.34
N VAL A 383 -24.86 6.71 35.54
CA VAL A 383 -24.31 5.90 36.62
C VAL A 383 -25.29 5.85 37.78
N LYS A 384 -25.68 4.64 38.21
CA LYS A 384 -26.57 4.44 39.37
C LYS A 384 -25.79 4.52 40.69
N GLY A 385 -26.46 4.91 41.77
CA GLY A 385 -25.88 4.81 43.12
C GLY A 385 -24.89 5.90 43.50
N VAL A 386 -24.67 6.89 42.64
CA VAL A 386 -23.77 8.03 42.87
C VAL A 386 -24.46 9.34 42.48
N THR A 387 -24.06 10.45 43.12
CA THR A 387 -24.50 11.81 42.75
C THR A 387 -23.50 12.49 41.82
N GLY A 388 -23.91 13.62 41.23
CA GLY A 388 -22.98 14.50 40.51
C GLY A 388 -21.94 15.16 41.39
N HIS A 389 -22.23 15.39 42.68
CA HIS A 389 -21.25 15.91 43.64
C HIS A 389 -20.15 14.87 43.89
N GLU A 390 -20.52 13.63 44.19
CA GLU A 390 -19.57 12.53 44.40
C GLU A 390 -18.69 12.32 43.16
N VAL A 391 -19.28 12.26 41.97
CA VAL A 391 -18.53 12.09 40.70
C VAL A 391 -17.59 13.26 40.43
N CYS A 392 -18.01 14.52 40.66
CA CYS A 392 -17.13 15.67 40.47
C CYS A 392 -16.03 15.74 41.54
N HIS A 393 -16.32 15.39 42.80
CA HIS A 393 -15.36 15.39 43.89
C HIS A 393 -14.22 14.41 43.62
N TYR A 394 -14.50 13.12 43.37
CA TYR A 394 -13.46 12.12 43.07
C TYR A 394 -12.70 12.35 41.75
N PHE A 395 -13.20 13.20 40.84
CA PHE A 395 -12.50 13.59 39.62
C PHE A 395 -11.54 14.76 39.84
N TRP A 396 -11.97 15.75 40.64
CA TRP A 396 -11.16 16.93 40.99
C TRP A 396 -10.07 16.60 42.01
N ASP A 397 -10.40 15.81 43.03
CA ASP A 397 -9.52 15.37 44.11
C ASP A 397 -8.21 14.75 43.57
N THR A 398 -7.11 15.21 44.12
CA THR A 398 -5.74 14.84 43.75
C THR A 398 -5.25 13.61 44.49
N ASP A 399 -5.70 13.40 45.73
CA ASP A 399 -5.15 12.38 46.62
C ASP A 399 -5.60 10.98 46.17
N VAL A 400 -6.77 10.91 45.54
CA VAL A 400 -7.35 9.71 44.91
C VAL A 400 -6.95 9.52 43.44
N ARG A 401 -6.22 10.45 42.81
CA ARG A 401 -5.99 10.46 41.35
C ARG A 401 -5.36 9.15 40.85
N ASN A 402 -4.35 8.66 41.57
CA ASN A 402 -3.57 7.49 41.19
C ASN A 402 -4.31 6.15 41.32
N ASP A 403 -5.46 6.12 42.01
CA ASP A 403 -6.29 4.90 42.06
C ASP A 403 -6.98 4.63 40.70
N TRP A 404 -7.41 5.69 40.01
CA TRP A 404 -8.22 5.58 38.79
C TRP A 404 -7.51 6.01 37.50
N GLU A 405 -6.58 6.98 37.54
CA GLU A 405 -5.84 7.44 36.37
C GLU A 405 -4.80 6.39 35.90
N THR A 406 -4.62 6.26 34.59
CA THR A 406 -3.72 5.25 33.98
C THR A 406 -2.81 5.83 32.89
N THR A 407 -3.07 7.06 32.43
CA THR A 407 -2.34 7.72 31.34
C THR A 407 -1.25 8.69 31.81
N VAL A 408 -1.27 9.07 33.09
CA VAL A 408 -0.28 9.98 33.71
C VAL A 408 0.95 9.20 34.17
N GLU A 409 2.10 9.87 34.16
CA GLU A 409 3.40 9.35 34.60
C GLU A 409 3.95 10.14 35.81
N ASN A 410 3.90 11.48 35.76
CA ASN A 410 4.21 12.35 36.90
C ASN A 410 3.11 13.40 37.07
N PHE A 411 2.78 13.74 38.32
CA PHE A 411 1.70 14.67 38.68
C PHE A 411 2.16 15.56 39.82
N ASN A 412 2.00 16.89 39.68
CA ASN A 412 2.35 17.87 40.70
C ASN A 412 1.31 19.01 40.76
N ILE A 413 0.94 19.42 41.98
CA ILE A 413 0.23 20.67 42.21
C ILE A 413 1.26 21.81 42.14
N VAL A 414 0.99 22.82 41.32
CA VAL A 414 1.86 23.98 41.09
C VAL A 414 1.47 25.15 41.99
N GLU A 415 0.16 25.36 42.16
CA GLU A 415 -0.41 26.44 42.96
C GLU A 415 -1.81 26.02 43.47
N THR A 416 -2.17 26.43 44.69
CA THR A 416 -3.53 26.32 45.23
C THR A 416 -4.16 27.71 45.26
N LEU A 417 -5.16 27.95 44.42
CA LEU A 417 -5.83 29.24 44.27
C LEU A 417 -6.97 29.40 45.29
N SER A 418 -7.66 28.29 45.60
CA SER A 418 -8.71 28.19 46.62
C SER A 418 -9.02 26.72 46.93
N ASP A 419 -9.81 26.47 47.97
CA ASP A 419 -10.36 25.15 48.37
C ASP A 419 -11.13 24.40 47.25
N ASN A 420 -11.33 25.04 46.09
CA ASN A 420 -12.02 24.50 44.93
C ASN A 420 -11.36 24.87 43.58
N ALA A 421 -10.11 25.36 43.58
CA ALA A 421 -9.34 25.64 42.38
C ALA A 421 -7.83 25.49 42.60
N ILE A 422 -7.17 24.68 41.77
CA ILE A 422 -5.73 24.38 41.84
C ILE A 422 -5.13 24.42 40.43
N ILE A 423 -3.84 24.76 40.31
CA ILE A 423 -3.07 24.62 39.08
C ILE A 423 -2.24 23.33 39.17
N ILE A 424 -2.32 22.50 38.14
CA ILE A 424 -1.66 21.20 38.04
C ILE A 424 -0.69 21.20 36.86
N TYR A 425 0.48 20.62 37.08
CA TYR A 425 1.40 20.19 36.04
C TYR A 425 1.48 18.65 36.05
N GLN A 426 1.22 18.02 34.92
CA GLN A 426 1.37 16.57 34.77
C GLN A 426 2.04 16.19 33.45
N THR A 427 2.75 15.07 33.45
CA THR A 427 3.26 14.43 32.23
C THR A 427 2.46 13.17 31.93
N HIS A 428 2.10 12.97 30.67
CA HIS A 428 1.44 11.76 30.21
C HIS A 428 2.47 10.74 29.72
N LYS A 429 2.14 9.46 29.85
CA LYS A 429 2.91 8.34 29.27
C LYS A 429 3.10 8.57 27.77
N ARG A 430 4.30 8.34 27.26
CA ARG A 430 4.63 8.62 25.85
C ARG A 430 3.82 7.73 24.89
N VAL A 431 3.12 8.38 23.96
CA VAL A 431 2.44 7.74 22.83
C VAL A 431 3.38 7.72 21.62
N TRP A 432 4.10 6.62 21.45
CA TRP A 432 5.04 6.42 20.34
C TRP A 432 4.34 6.53 18.96
N PRO A 433 4.98 7.10 17.91
CA PRO A 433 6.34 7.63 17.86
C PRO A 433 6.49 9.03 18.45
N ALA A 434 5.38 9.74 18.67
CA ALA A 434 5.42 11.15 19.01
C ALA A 434 6.13 11.41 20.35
N SER A 435 6.71 12.60 20.48
CA SER A 435 7.36 13.06 21.71
C SER A 435 6.41 13.01 22.92
N GLN A 436 6.96 12.85 24.12
CA GLN A 436 6.15 12.86 25.35
C GLN A 436 5.39 14.18 25.50
N ARG A 437 4.19 14.14 26.09
CA ARG A 437 3.34 15.33 26.32
C ARG A 437 3.32 15.69 27.80
N ASP A 438 3.54 16.98 28.08
CA ASP A 438 3.20 17.59 29.36
C ASP A 438 1.96 18.49 29.20
N VAL A 439 1.26 18.74 30.31
CA VAL A 439 0.14 19.67 30.35
C VAL A 439 0.14 20.44 31.66
N LEU A 440 -0.05 21.75 31.54
CA LEU A 440 -0.25 22.69 32.62
C LEU A 440 -1.69 23.19 32.54
N TYR A 441 -2.46 23.06 33.61
CA TYR A 441 -3.89 23.39 33.60
C TYR A 441 -4.44 23.80 34.97
N LEU A 442 -5.45 24.66 34.96
CA LEU A 442 -6.25 24.99 36.13
C LEU A 442 -7.41 23.99 36.22
N SER A 443 -7.55 23.36 37.39
CA SER A 443 -8.59 22.40 37.75
C SER A 443 -9.52 23.00 38.80
N ALA A 444 -10.77 23.27 38.43
CA ALA A 444 -11.74 23.90 39.32
C ALA A 444 -13.06 23.13 39.38
N ILE A 445 -13.52 22.82 40.59
CA ILE A 445 -14.84 22.22 40.87
C ILE A 445 -15.85 23.31 41.24
N ARG A 446 -17.05 23.27 40.64
CA ARG A 446 -18.13 24.25 40.89
C ARG A 446 -19.49 23.55 40.90
N LYS A 447 -20.41 24.07 41.72
CA LYS A 447 -21.85 23.81 41.61
C LYS A 447 -22.50 24.98 40.87
N ILE A 448 -23.26 24.69 39.82
CA ILE A 448 -24.18 25.62 39.19
C ILE A 448 -25.59 25.30 39.71
N MET A 449 -26.22 26.29 40.33
CA MET A 449 -27.62 26.19 40.75
C MET A 449 -28.54 26.24 39.53
N ALA A 450 -29.63 25.49 39.57
CA ALA A 450 -30.66 25.55 38.54
C ALA A 450 -31.39 26.92 38.51
N ASN A 451 -31.77 27.39 37.32
CA ASN A 451 -32.55 28.63 37.16
C ASN A 451 -34.05 28.44 37.48
N ASN A 452 -34.54 27.20 37.48
CA ASN A 452 -35.92 26.82 37.81
C ASN A 452 -35.90 25.63 38.78
N GLU A 453 -36.89 25.52 39.67
CA GLU A 453 -37.03 24.40 40.61
C GLU A 453 -37.24 23.02 39.94
N ASN A 454 -37.61 23.01 38.65
CA ASN A 454 -37.81 21.79 37.85
C ASN A 454 -36.53 21.23 37.22
N ASP A 455 -35.45 22.02 37.15
CA ASP A 455 -34.17 21.61 36.54
C ASP A 455 -33.19 21.16 37.64
N PRO A 456 -32.39 20.09 37.42
CA PRO A 456 -31.45 19.62 38.43
C PRO A 456 -30.21 20.52 38.51
N ASP A 457 -29.77 20.81 39.74
CA ASP A 457 -28.47 21.41 40.00
C ASP A 457 -27.35 20.63 39.29
N THR A 458 -26.39 21.37 38.72
CA THR A 458 -25.33 20.81 37.89
C THR A 458 -23.98 21.00 38.56
N TRP A 459 -23.35 19.89 38.95
CA TRP A 459 -21.96 19.89 39.39
C TRP A 459 -21.04 19.79 38.17
N LEU A 460 -19.91 20.49 38.21
CA LEU A 460 -18.90 20.42 37.16
C LEU A 460 -17.48 20.49 37.72
N VAL A 461 -16.56 19.86 36.99
CA VAL A 461 -15.12 20.11 37.09
C VAL A 461 -14.64 20.57 35.72
N CYS A 462 -13.92 21.68 35.66
CA CYS A 462 -13.30 22.19 34.44
C CYS A 462 -11.78 22.17 34.57
N ASN A 463 -11.11 21.55 33.60
CA ASN A 463 -9.67 21.39 33.49
C ASN A 463 -9.22 22.07 32.19
N PHE A 464 -8.70 23.29 32.27
CA PHE A 464 -8.30 24.08 31.10
C PHE A 464 -6.88 24.61 31.22
N SER A 465 -6.14 24.60 30.10
CA SER A 465 -4.74 24.99 30.12
C SER A 465 -4.51 26.47 30.42
N VAL A 466 -3.51 26.72 31.26
CA VAL A 466 -3.05 28.05 31.70
C VAL A 466 -1.53 28.15 31.54
N GLU A 467 -0.99 29.35 31.73
CA GLU A 467 0.45 29.63 31.72
C GLU A 467 0.85 30.08 33.14
N HIS A 468 2.00 29.61 33.63
CA HIS A 468 2.45 29.85 35.01
C HIS A 468 3.99 29.81 35.09
N GLU A 469 4.60 30.72 35.84
CA GLU A 469 6.05 30.95 35.82
C GLU A 469 6.86 29.72 36.24
N ASN A 470 6.43 29.00 37.29
CA ASN A 470 7.11 27.80 37.78
C ASN A 470 6.97 26.55 36.86
N ALA A 471 6.29 26.66 35.71
CA ALA A 471 5.95 25.51 34.86
C ALA A 471 6.09 25.80 33.35
N GLN A 472 7.15 26.52 32.97
CA GLN A 472 7.48 26.82 31.56
C GLN A 472 7.63 25.56 30.69
N PRO A 473 7.48 25.67 29.35
CA PRO A 473 7.84 24.60 28.42
C PRO A 473 9.31 24.19 28.55
N ASN A 474 9.60 22.92 28.29
CA ASN A 474 10.96 22.36 28.40
C ASN A 474 11.24 21.37 27.27
N ASN A 475 12.51 21.09 26.99
CA ASN A 475 12.90 20.29 25.82
C ASN A 475 12.60 18.78 25.92
N ARG A 476 12.05 18.28 27.04
CA ARG A 476 11.71 16.85 27.20
C ARG A 476 10.28 16.52 26.77
N CYS A 477 9.39 17.50 26.79
CA CYS A 477 7.95 17.30 26.55
C CYS A 477 7.37 18.39 25.66
N VAL A 478 6.41 18.00 24.82
CA VAL A 478 5.58 18.93 24.04
C VAL A 478 4.40 19.38 24.91
N ARG A 479 4.21 20.70 25.02
CA ARG A 479 3.13 21.30 25.80
C ARG A 479 1.79 21.17 25.11
N ALA A 480 1.02 20.15 25.50
CA ALA A 480 -0.38 20.05 25.11
C ALA A 480 -1.20 21.19 25.73
N LYS A 481 -2.27 21.61 25.04
CA LYS A 481 -3.28 22.53 25.58
C LYS A 481 -4.64 21.82 25.62
N ILE A 482 -5.28 21.82 26.79
CA ILE A 482 -6.55 21.12 27.02
C ILE A 482 -7.69 22.09 27.37
N ASN A 483 -8.92 21.68 27.04
CA ASN A 483 -10.16 22.18 27.62
C ASN A 483 -11.10 20.98 27.81
N VAL A 484 -11.12 20.45 29.03
CA VAL A 484 -11.83 19.24 29.44
C VAL A 484 -12.82 19.60 30.54
N ALA A 485 -14.05 19.10 30.46
CA ALA A 485 -15.03 19.27 31.52
C ALA A 485 -15.79 17.96 31.82
N MET A 486 -15.90 17.65 33.11
CA MET A 486 -16.78 16.63 33.66
C MET A 486 -18.03 17.34 34.19
N ILE A 487 -19.19 17.12 33.55
CA ILE A 487 -20.45 17.83 33.87
C ILE A 487 -21.48 16.81 34.32
N CYS A 488 -22.02 16.96 35.53
CA CYS A 488 -22.84 15.94 36.19
C CYS A 488 -24.16 16.52 36.73
N GLN A 489 -25.25 15.81 36.45
CA GLN A 489 -26.59 16.12 36.96
C GLN A 489 -27.15 14.92 37.73
N THR A 490 -27.48 15.12 39.01
CA THR A 490 -28.12 14.09 39.83
C THR A 490 -29.61 14.03 39.50
N LEU A 491 -30.10 12.87 39.08
CA LEU A 491 -31.53 12.58 39.10
C LEU A 491 -31.87 11.72 40.31
N VAL A 492 -32.88 12.13 41.08
CA VAL A 492 -33.45 11.37 42.19
C VAL A 492 -34.83 10.89 41.77
N SER A 493 -35.12 9.61 41.98
CA SER A 493 -36.47 9.05 41.89
C SER A 493 -37.03 8.95 43.31
N PRO A 494 -37.97 9.82 43.74
CA PRO A 494 -38.46 9.84 45.12
C PRO A 494 -38.97 8.45 45.55
N PRO A 495 -38.61 7.96 46.74
CA PRO A 495 -39.09 6.69 47.25
C PRO A 495 -40.57 6.76 47.64
N GLU A 496 -41.21 5.59 47.78
CA GLU A 496 -42.63 5.51 48.18
C GLU A 496 -42.80 5.77 49.69
N GLY A 497 -43.42 6.91 50.02
CA GLY A 497 -43.68 7.37 51.39
C GLY A 497 -42.50 8.11 52.01
N ASP A 498 -42.55 8.36 53.32
CA ASP A 498 -41.52 9.09 54.11
C ASP A 498 -40.25 8.24 54.35
N LYS A 499 -39.73 7.61 53.29
CA LYS A 499 -38.46 6.85 53.32
C LYS A 499 -37.32 7.77 52.90
N GLU A 500 -36.15 7.57 53.51
CA GLU A 500 -34.93 8.24 53.05
C GLU A 500 -34.53 7.79 51.64
N ILE A 501 -33.88 8.69 50.89
CA ILE A 501 -33.41 8.44 49.54
C ILE A 501 -32.25 7.43 49.60
N SER A 502 -32.42 6.24 49.02
CA SER A 502 -31.37 5.23 48.94
C SER A 502 -30.46 5.42 47.71
N ARG A 503 -29.34 4.70 47.65
CA ARG A 503 -28.49 4.70 46.44
C ARG A 503 -29.20 4.05 45.22
N ASP A 504 -30.19 3.20 45.41
CA ASP A 504 -31.00 2.67 44.29
C ASP A 504 -31.95 3.72 43.68
N ASN A 505 -32.25 4.80 44.42
CA ASN A 505 -33.09 5.91 43.97
C ASN A 505 -32.34 6.95 43.11
N ILE A 506 -31.00 6.93 43.05
CA ILE A 506 -30.20 8.00 42.42
C ILE A 506 -29.49 7.54 41.13
N LEU A 507 -29.46 8.45 40.16
CA LEU A 507 -28.80 8.28 38.87
C LEU A 507 -28.06 9.56 38.47
N CYS A 508 -26.73 9.53 38.45
CA CYS A 508 -25.91 10.59 37.90
C CYS A 508 -25.90 10.51 36.37
N LYS A 509 -26.41 11.54 35.69
CA LYS A 509 -26.18 11.79 34.26
C LYS A 509 -24.84 12.51 34.11
N ILE A 510 -23.91 11.90 33.38
CA ILE A 510 -22.59 12.46 33.08
C ILE A 510 -22.55 12.91 31.61
N THR A 511 -22.09 14.13 31.39
CA THR A 511 -21.55 14.60 30.11
C THR A 511 -20.08 14.95 30.31
N TYR A 512 -19.20 14.17 29.71
CA TYR A 512 -17.77 14.45 29.65
C TYR A 512 -17.45 15.08 28.29
N VAL A 513 -16.65 16.13 28.27
CA VAL A 513 -16.12 16.73 27.03
C VAL A 513 -14.61 16.91 27.14
N ALA A 514 -13.91 16.66 26.03
CA ALA A 514 -12.47 16.85 25.92
C ALA A 514 -12.13 17.45 24.56
N ASN A 515 -11.52 18.64 24.60
CA ASN A 515 -10.84 19.24 23.46
C ASN A 515 -9.36 19.26 23.80
N VAL A 516 -8.53 18.59 23.01
CA VAL A 516 -7.10 18.43 23.27
C VAL A 516 -6.34 18.84 22.03
N ASN A 517 -5.50 19.87 22.16
CA ASN A 517 -4.47 20.20 21.19
C ASN A 517 -3.16 19.53 21.66
N PRO A 518 -2.56 18.61 20.88
CA PRO A 518 -1.34 17.89 21.27
C PRO A 518 -0.06 18.74 21.23
N GLY A 519 -0.15 20.05 20.95
CA GLY A 519 0.91 21.06 21.12
C GLY A 519 1.98 21.09 20.02
N GLY A 520 2.09 20.03 19.24
CA GLY A 520 3.12 19.79 18.23
C GLY A 520 2.73 18.57 17.39
N TRP A 521 3.66 18.03 16.61
CA TRP A 521 3.37 16.93 15.69
C TRP A 521 2.99 15.65 16.44
N ALA A 522 1.90 15.03 15.99
CA ALA A 522 1.48 13.71 16.42
C ALA A 522 0.60 13.10 15.31
N PRO A 523 0.85 11.84 14.90
CA PRO A 523 0.16 11.26 13.75
C PRO A 523 -1.33 10.98 14.02
N ALA A 524 -2.17 11.32 13.04
CA ALA A 524 -3.62 11.36 13.20
C ALA A 524 -4.25 9.99 13.46
N SER A 525 -3.75 8.95 12.79
CA SER A 525 -4.17 7.54 13.00
C SER A 525 -3.98 7.10 14.45
N VAL A 526 -2.80 7.39 15.02
CA VAL A 526 -2.41 7.01 16.39
C VAL A 526 -3.27 7.73 17.42
N LEU A 527 -3.39 9.06 17.30
CA LEU A 527 -4.25 9.83 18.21
C LEU A 527 -5.71 9.36 18.13
N ARG A 528 -6.23 9.07 16.93
CA ARG A 528 -7.60 8.56 16.76
C ARG A 528 -7.81 7.13 17.27
N ALA A 529 -6.78 6.28 17.24
CA ALA A 529 -6.82 4.93 17.80
C ALA A 529 -6.75 4.97 19.34
N VAL A 530 -5.76 5.68 19.90
CA VAL A 530 -5.59 5.88 21.35
C VAL A 530 -6.84 6.52 21.95
N ALA A 531 -7.35 7.62 21.39
CA ALA A 531 -8.58 8.25 21.88
C ALA A 531 -9.80 7.32 21.83
N LYS A 532 -9.93 6.50 20.78
CA LYS A 532 -11.03 5.52 20.64
C LYS A 532 -10.97 4.43 21.70
N ARG A 533 -9.78 4.08 22.22
CA ARG A 533 -9.59 3.08 23.30
C ARG A 533 -9.66 3.71 24.69
N GLU A 534 -8.89 4.76 24.93
CA GLU A 534 -8.66 5.29 26.29
C GLU A 534 -9.87 6.04 26.86
N TYR A 535 -10.62 6.84 26.08
CA TYR A 535 -11.74 7.60 26.65
C TYR A 535 -12.88 6.74 27.23
N PRO A 536 -13.37 5.68 26.53
CA PRO A 536 -14.33 4.75 27.14
C PRO A 536 -13.74 3.96 28.32
N LYS A 537 -12.47 3.57 28.22
CA LYS A 537 -11.74 2.82 29.25
C LYS A 537 -11.60 3.64 30.54
N PHE A 538 -11.21 4.92 30.41
CA PHE A 538 -11.23 5.92 31.48
C PHE A 538 -12.61 6.06 32.10
N LEU A 539 -13.65 6.35 31.31
CA LEU A 539 -14.99 6.62 31.84
C LEU A 539 -15.54 5.42 32.62
N LYS A 540 -15.47 4.22 32.04
CA LYS A 540 -15.91 2.98 32.70
C LYS A 540 -15.10 2.70 33.98
N ARG A 541 -13.78 2.88 33.96
CA ARG A 541 -12.90 2.67 35.13
C ARG A 541 -13.22 3.66 36.24
N PHE A 542 -13.32 4.94 35.90
CA PHE A 542 -13.55 6.03 36.83
C PHE A 542 -14.94 5.94 37.48
N THR A 543 -16.01 5.70 36.72
CA THR A 543 -17.36 5.62 37.30
C THR A 543 -17.54 4.39 38.18
N SER A 544 -16.95 3.25 37.80
CA SER A 544 -16.90 2.05 38.66
C SER A 544 -16.15 2.33 39.98
N TYR A 545 -15.02 3.05 39.91
CA TYR A 545 -14.24 3.46 41.08
C TYR A 545 -15.05 4.36 42.04
N VAL A 546 -15.81 5.35 41.52
CA VAL A 546 -16.68 6.18 42.36
C VAL A 546 -17.78 5.35 43.02
N GLN A 547 -18.41 4.43 42.28
CA GLN A 547 -19.42 3.51 42.85
C GLN A 547 -18.82 2.65 43.99
N GLU A 548 -17.63 2.08 43.80
CA GLU A 548 -16.92 1.31 44.84
C GLU A 548 -16.61 2.16 46.07
N LYS A 549 -16.03 3.36 45.88
CA LYS A 549 -15.63 4.24 46.99
C LYS A 549 -16.78 4.94 47.70
N THR A 550 -18.00 4.94 47.14
CA THR A 550 -19.22 5.49 47.78
C THR A 550 -20.15 4.42 48.36
N ALA A 551 -19.97 3.15 48.00
CA ALA A 551 -20.76 2.05 48.54
C ALA A 551 -20.73 2.03 50.09
N GLY A 552 -21.89 1.89 50.72
CA GLY A 552 -22.04 1.88 52.18
C GLY A 552 -21.81 3.23 52.89
N LYS A 553 -21.41 4.30 52.18
CA LYS A 553 -21.27 5.65 52.75
C LYS A 553 -22.57 6.46 52.61
N PRO A 554 -22.86 7.40 53.53
CA PRO A 554 -23.91 8.40 53.36
C PRO A 554 -23.84 9.11 52.01
N ILE A 555 -24.99 9.55 51.47
CA ILE A 555 -25.07 10.19 50.16
C ILE A 555 -24.72 11.68 50.29
N LEU A 556 -23.79 12.15 49.46
CA LEU A 556 -23.42 13.56 49.34
C LEU A 556 -24.07 14.15 48.08
N PHE A 557 -24.95 15.15 48.21
CA PHE A 557 -25.74 15.76 47.11
C PHE A 557 -25.11 17.03 46.52
#